data_AF-A0A1Z4QQ91-F1
#
_entry.id   AF-A0A1Z4QQ91-F1
#
_cell.length_a   1.000
_cell.length_b   1.000
_cell.length_c   1.000
_cell.angle_alpha   90.00
_cell.angle_beta   90.00
_cell.angle_gamma   90.00
#
_symmetry.space_group_name_H-M   'P 1'
#
loop_
_entity.id
_entity.type
_entity.pdbx_description
1 polymer ?
#
loop_
_entity_poly.entity_id
_entity_poly.type
_entity_poly.pdbx_seq_one_letter_code
_entity_poly.pdbx_strand_id
1 'polypeptide(L)' 'MQLKRWESPRKEGRNDKGRGGSARKRQLKKQRQMLRQKLKNREKPDNNKNNRRGEEILTFPLFFQLLFKDTNRTNVV' A
#
# COMPACT_ATOMS: atom_id res chain seq x y z
N MET A 1 -38.20 10.71 7.17
CA MET A 1 -38.02 9.24 7.12
C MET A 1 -36.96 8.85 8.14
N GLN A 2 -37.25 7.92 9.05
CA GLN A 2 -36.25 7.40 10.00
C GLN A 2 -35.59 6.16 9.40
N LEU A 3 -34.26 6.11 9.42
CA LEU A 3 -33.48 4.97 8.93
C LEU A 3 -33.74 3.73 9.79
N LYS A 4 -33.84 2.55 9.18
CA LYS A 4 -33.98 1.30 9.94
C LYS A 4 -32.74 1.06 10.79
N ARG A 5 -32.92 0.35 11.90
CA ARG A 5 -31.85 0.07 12.88
C ARG A 5 -30.61 -0.62 12.26
N TRP A 6 -30.80 -1.35 11.17
CA TRP A 6 -29.72 -2.02 10.42
C TRP A 6 -29.19 -1.19 9.23
N GLU A 7 -29.90 -0.13 8.84
CA GLU A 7 -29.53 0.86 7.81
C GLU A 7 -28.78 2.06 8.41
N SER A 8 -28.81 2.22 9.75
CA SER A 8 -28.04 3.27 10.43
C SER A 8 -26.56 3.16 10.03
N PRO A 9 -25.92 4.25 9.55
CA PRO A 9 -24.52 4.25 9.15
C PRO A 9 -23.67 3.59 10.23
N ARG A 10 -23.16 2.39 9.91
CA ARG A 10 -22.33 1.63 10.84
C ARG A 10 -21.10 2.50 11.12
N LYS A 11 -20.86 2.85 12.39
CA LYS A 11 -19.71 3.67 12.76
C LYS A 11 -18.42 3.08 12.20
N GLU A 12 -17.67 3.89 11.48
CA GLU A 12 -16.32 3.55 11.03
C GLU A 12 -15.43 3.22 12.25
N GLY A 13 -14.49 2.29 12.09
CA GLY A 13 -13.54 1.92 13.16
C GLY A 13 -13.94 0.73 14.06
N ARG A 14 -15.05 0.04 13.81
CA ARG A 14 -15.39 -1.24 14.49
C ARG A 14 -14.27 -2.30 14.36
N ASN A 15 -13.50 -2.21 13.28
CA ASN A 15 -12.51 -3.22 12.88
C ASN A 15 -11.09 -2.92 13.41
N ASP A 16 -10.88 -1.75 14.02
CA ASP A 16 -9.55 -1.26 14.43
C ASP A 16 -8.99 -1.97 15.68
N LYS A 17 -9.88 -2.56 16.48
CA LYS A 17 -9.57 -3.33 17.69
C LYS A 17 -9.53 -4.84 17.45
N GLY A 18 -9.90 -5.30 16.26
CA GLY A 18 -9.90 -6.72 15.89
C GLY A 18 -8.56 -7.23 15.34
N ARG A 19 -8.50 -8.53 15.01
CA ARG A 19 -7.32 -9.17 14.41
C ARG A 19 -6.90 -8.51 13.08
N GLY A 20 -7.88 -8.10 12.26
CA GLY A 20 -7.64 -7.38 11.00
C GLY A 20 -7.06 -5.98 11.21
N GLY A 21 -7.63 -5.18 12.12
CA GLY A 21 -7.13 -3.84 12.42
C GLY A 21 -5.74 -3.84 13.05
N SER A 22 -5.46 -4.78 13.96
CA SER A 22 -4.13 -4.94 14.56
C SER A 22 -3.07 -5.39 13.55
N ALA A 23 -3.40 -6.31 12.63
CA ALA A 23 -2.51 -6.71 11.54
C ALA A 23 -2.18 -5.52 10.61
N ARG A 24 -3.19 -4.73 10.22
CA ARG A 24 -3.01 -3.52 9.40
C ARG A 24 -2.13 -2.48 10.10
N LYS A 25 -2.35 -2.23 11.40
CA LYS A 25 -1.50 -1.34 12.20
C LYS A 25 -0.04 -1.80 12.23
N ARG A 26 0.22 -3.11 12.35
CA ARG A 26 1.58 -3.67 12.29
C ARG A 26 2.23 -3.45 10.93
N GLN A 27 1.51 -3.65 9.82
CA GLN A 27 2.03 -3.38 8.47
C GLN A 27 2.41 -1.91 8.31
N LEU A 28 1.54 -0.98 8.71
CA LEU A 28 1.82 0.46 8.65
C LEU A 28 3.03 0.87 9.50
N LYS A 29 3.17 0.29 10.70
CA LYS A 29 4.35 0.52 11.56
C LYS A 29 5.64 0.08 10.87
N LYS A 30 5.64 -1.10 10.23
CA LYS A 30 6.80 -1.61 9.46
C LYS A 30 7.15 -0.68 8.31
N GLN A 31 6.16 -0.26 7.51
CA GLN A 31 6.39 0.68 6.39
C GLN A 31 7.01 1.99 6.86
N ARG A 32 6.48 2.58 7.94
CA ARG A 32 7.04 3.82 8.53
C ARG A 32 8.46 3.63 9.05
N GLN A 33 8.76 2.50 9.70
CA GLN A 33 10.11 2.21 10.18
C GLN A 33 11.12 2.08 9.04
N MET A 34 10.74 1.38 7.96
CA MET A 34 11.59 1.29 6.76
C MET A 34 11.83 2.66 6.14
N LEU A 35 10.80 3.52 6.05
CA LEU A 35 10.95 4.88 5.56
C LEU A 35 11.93 5.69 6.40
N ARG A 36 11.83 5.63 7.74
CA ARG A 36 12.76 6.30 8.65
C ARG A 36 14.21 5.85 8.45
N GLN A 37 14.43 4.55 8.26
CA GLN A 37 15.78 4.02 7.98
C GLN A 37 16.31 4.52 6.64
N LYS A 38 15.48 4.49 5.58
CA LYS A 38 15.87 5.01 4.26
C LYS A 38 16.24 6.50 4.31
N LEU A 39 15.45 7.31 5.01
CA LEU A 39 15.74 8.75 5.16
C LEU A 39 17.03 8.98 5.95
N LYS A 40 17.22 8.28 7.07
CA LYS A 40 18.42 8.40 7.90
C LYS A 40 19.70 7.92 7.19
N ASN A 41 19.59 6.89 6.35
CA ASN A 41 20.74 6.34 5.63
C ASN A 41 21.14 7.20 4.42
N ARG A 42 20.25 8.05 3.89
CA ARG A 42 20.60 9.00 2.81
C ARG A 42 21.64 10.03 3.23
N GLU A 43 21.74 10.32 4.53
CA GLU A 43 22.66 11.32 5.08
C GLU A 43 24.02 10.73 5.49
N LYS A 44 24.19 9.41 5.39
CA LYS A 44 25.45 8.74 5.72
C LYS A 44 26.08 8.21 4.43
N PRO A 45 27.34 8.55 4.11
CA PRO A 45 28.04 7.85 3.03
C PRO A 45 28.14 6.36 3.40
N ASP A 46 27.53 5.51 2.56
CA ASP A 46 27.47 4.06 2.74
C ASP A 46 28.89 3.46 2.67
N ASN A 47 29.52 3.23 3.83
CA ASN A 47 30.76 2.44 3.92
C ASN A 47 30.51 0.92 3.97
N ASN A 48 29.28 0.44 3.72
CA ASN A 48 28.95 -0.98 3.83
C ASN A 48 28.55 -1.59 2.47
N LYS A 49 29.59 -1.98 1.72
CA LYS A 49 29.55 -2.70 0.44
C LYS A 49 29.24 -4.19 0.63
N ASN A 50 28.12 -4.54 1.27
CA ASN A 50 27.83 -5.96 1.53
C ASN A 50 26.54 -6.41 0.81
N ASN A 51 26.74 -6.89 -0.43
CA ASN A 51 25.98 -7.94 -1.11
C ASN A 51 24.48 -7.72 -1.36
N ARG A 52 24.16 -6.83 -2.31
CA ARG A 52 22.89 -6.86 -3.06
C ARG A 52 23.00 -7.89 -4.20
N ARG A 53 22.89 -9.18 -3.88
CA ARG A 53 22.60 -10.23 -4.89
C ARG A 53 21.12 -10.57 -4.78
N GLY A 54 20.33 -9.92 -5.64
CA GLY A 54 18.88 -10.06 -5.68
C GLY A 54 18.21 -8.89 -6.41
N GLU A 55 18.77 -8.55 -7.57
CA GLU A 55 18.08 -8.15 -8.80
C GLU A 55 16.83 -7.27 -8.63
N GLU A 56 17.05 -5.96 -8.79
CA GLU A 56 16.43 -4.99 -9.74
C GLU A 56 15.22 -5.38 -10.60
N ILE A 57 14.39 -6.34 -10.19
CA ILE A 57 13.30 -6.87 -11.00
C ILE A 57 11.98 -6.36 -10.39
N LEU A 58 11.53 -5.25 -10.97
CA LEU A 58 10.13 -4.79 -10.96
C LEU A 58 9.62 -4.23 -9.63
N THR A 59 10.13 -3.05 -9.24
CA THR A 59 9.47 -2.15 -8.28
C THR A 59 8.16 -1.53 -8.84
N PHE A 60 7.63 -2.05 -9.95
CA PHE A 60 6.41 -1.59 -10.60
C PHE A 60 5.29 -2.61 -10.33
N PRO A 61 4.23 -2.27 -9.59
CA PRO A 61 3.15 -3.21 -9.37
C PRO A 61 2.43 -3.47 -10.69
N LEU A 62 2.49 -4.71 -11.15
CA LEU A 62 1.90 -5.20 -12.42
C LEU A 62 0.40 -4.85 -12.59
N PHE A 63 -0.29 -4.53 -11.49
CA PHE A 63 -1.67 -4.06 -11.47
C PHE A 63 -1.87 -2.73 -12.23
N PHE A 64 -0.89 -1.83 -12.27
CA PHE A 64 -1.01 -0.58 -13.04
C PHE A 64 -1.09 -0.83 -14.54
N GLN A 65 -0.45 -1.90 -15.06
CA GLN A 65 -0.48 -2.23 -16.48
C GLN A 65 -1.90 -2.63 -16.95
N LEU A 66 -2.75 -3.12 -16.04
CA LEU A 66 -4.13 -3.53 -16.34
C LEU A 66 -5.10 -2.33 -16.39
N LEU A 67 -4.82 -1.24 -15.68
CA LEU A 67 -5.71 -0.07 -15.62
C LEU A 67 -5.70 0.80 -16.89
N PHE A 68 -4.67 0.71 -17.73
CA PHE A 68 -4.50 1.56 -18.92
C PHE A 68 -4.77 0.84 -20.25
N LYS A 69 -5.25 -0.41 -20.23
CA LYS A 69 -5.49 -1.18 -21.47
C LYS A 69 -6.75 -0.78 -22.24
N ASP A 70 -7.69 -0.09 -21.60
CA ASP A 70 -8.99 0.24 -22.19
C ASP A 70 -9.07 1.72 -22.56
N THR A 71 -8.30 2.18 -23.56
CA THR A 71 -8.50 3.54 -24.11
C THR A 71 -8.19 3.63 -25.61
N ASN A 72 -8.37 2.54 -26.37
CA ASN A 72 -8.34 2.60 -27.84
C ASN A 72 -9.26 1.52 -28.44
N ARG A 73 -10.58 1.67 -28.28
CA ARG A 73 -11.56 1.11 -29.20
C ARG A 73 -12.41 2.24 -29.75
N THR A 74 -11.82 2.95 -30.69
CA THR A 74 -12.51 3.87 -31.58
C THR A 74 -13.49 3.12 -32.46
N ASN A 75 -14.66 3.74 -32.62
CA ASN A 75 -15.79 3.42 -33.49
C ASN A 75 -15.51 2.54 -34.71
N VAL A 76 -16.32 1.51 -34.90
CA VAL A 76 -16.52 0.84 -36.19
C VAL A 76 -18.01 0.59 -36.39
N VAL A 77 -18.55 1.34 -37.37
CA VAL A 77 -19.83 1.26 -38.11
C VAL A 77 -21.11 1.54 -37.32
#